data_AF-A0A1G3LNH6-F1
#
_entry.id   AF-A0A1G3LNH6-F1
#
_cell.length_a   1.000
_cell.length_b   1.000
_cell.length_c   1.000
_cell.angle_alpha   90.00
_cell.angle_beta   90.00
_cell.angle_gamma   90.00
#
_symmetry.space_group_name_H-M   'P 1'
#
loop_
_entity.id
_entity.type
_entity.pdbx_description
1 polymer ?
#
loop_
_entity_poly.entity_id
_entity_poly.type
_entity_poly.pdbx_seq_one_letter_code
_entity_poly.pdbx_strand_id
1 'polypeptide(L)'
;MTNEIEVIDIIQKKIFKTMKSLISYIGEIPIGKINQFPYGWRKAAKGRTVWRILEEIITQNLEYKYQYFNLTSVEVSSSEISVYDIKIRMPDIDEDIFVNVKSSIQGRKNSKDDLSKAEGLIDFYNEDSSRKLFIVTFIINFKENMTIEIVDCYVMPIAWIPDIYVNPSNNGNLQSSKYKEIESGIQRTNLQFIEELINANSFAKKKKKNKL
;
A
#
# COMPACT_ATOMS: atom_id res chain seq x y z
N MET A 1 26.92 -5.49 -11.64
CA MET A 1 25.74 -4.61 -11.65
C MET A 1 24.56 -5.46 -11.22
N THR A 2 23.97 -5.18 -10.06
CA THR A 2 22.81 -5.93 -9.55
C THR A 2 21.61 -5.62 -10.43
N ASN A 3 20.83 -6.63 -10.80
CA ASN A 3 19.63 -6.47 -11.61
C ASN A 3 18.57 -5.69 -10.80
N GLU A 4 17.87 -4.73 -11.41
CA GLU A 4 16.80 -3.94 -10.75
C GLU A 4 15.78 -4.85 -10.05
N ILE A 5 15.39 -5.95 -10.69
CA ILE A 5 14.44 -6.92 -10.13
C ILE A 5 14.97 -7.53 -8.82
N GLU A 6 16.27 -7.86 -8.76
CA GLU A 6 16.91 -8.40 -7.56
C GLU A 6 16.96 -7.35 -6.44
N VAL A 7 17.23 -6.08 -6.78
CA VAL A 7 17.22 -4.98 -5.83
C VAL A 7 15.81 -4.79 -5.25
N ILE A 8 14.79 -4.81 -6.09
CA ILE A 8 13.38 -4.70 -5.65
C ILE A 8 12.99 -5.89 -4.77
N ASP A 9 13.40 -7.12 -5.09
CA ASP A 9 13.16 -8.30 -4.26
C ASP A 9 13.79 -8.17 -2.86
N ILE A 10 15.05 -7.72 -2.80
CA ILE A 10 15.75 -7.49 -1.53
C ILE A 10 15.01 -6.44 -0.69
N ILE A 11 14.61 -5.32 -1.31
CA ILE A 11 13.89 -4.24 -0.64
C ILE A 11 12.52 -4.73 -0.16
N GLN A 12 11.78 -5.46 -0.99
CA GLN A 12 10.49 -6.05 -0.63
C GLN A 12 10.60 -6.88 0.65
N LYS A 13 11.60 -7.77 0.73
CA LYS A 13 11.84 -8.62 1.90
C LYS A 13 12.22 -7.83 3.14
N LYS A 14 13.02 -6.77 2.98
CA LYS A 14 13.37 -5.86 4.09
C LYS A 14 12.15 -5.10 4.60
N ILE A 15 11.34 -4.51 3.73
CA ILE A 15 10.08 -3.84 4.11
C ILE A 15 9.17 -4.85 4.83
N PHE A 16 8.98 -6.05 4.28
CA PHE A 16 8.15 -7.07 4.91
C PHE A 16 8.60 -7.38 6.33
N LYS A 17 9.91 -7.61 6.54
CA LYS A 17 10.47 -7.83 7.90
C LYS A 17 10.24 -6.64 8.82
N THR A 18 10.44 -5.42 8.34
CA THR A 18 10.16 -4.19 9.09
C THR A 18 8.69 -4.10 9.49
N MET A 19 7.76 -4.36 8.57
CA MET A 19 6.32 -4.31 8.84
C MET A 19 5.87 -5.42 9.79
N LYS A 20 6.46 -6.62 9.73
CA LYS A 20 6.20 -7.68 10.74
C LYS A 20 6.69 -7.27 12.13
N SER A 21 7.83 -6.59 12.23
CA SER A 21 8.32 -6.03 13.49
C SER A 21 7.37 -4.96 14.03
N LEU A 22 6.89 -4.05 13.16
CA LEU A 22 5.90 -3.03 13.51
C LEU A 22 4.60 -3.64 14.04
N ILE A 23 4.07 -4.66 13.36
CA ILE A 23 2.85 -5.36 13.78
C ILE A 23 3.03 -5.93 15.20
N SER A 24 4.14 -6.63 15.44
CA SER A 24 4.44 -7.19 16.76
C SER A 24 4.57 -6.12 17.84
N TYR A 25 5.09 -4.94 17.48
CA TYR A 25 5.26 -3.83 18.40
C TYR A 25 3.93 -3.13 18.75
N ILE A 26 3.04 -2.94 17.76
CA ILE A 26 1.75 -2.27 17.96
C ILE A 26 0.80 -3.11 18.83
N GLY A 27 0.70 -4.42 18.55
CA GLY A 27 -0.21 -5.30 19.27
C GLY A 27 -1.69 -4.97 19.05
N GLU A 28 -2.50 -5.18 20.09
CA GLU A 28 -3.95 -4.94 20.05
C GLU A 28 -4.27 -3.46 20.25
N ILE A 29 -5.10 -2.91 19.36
CA ILE A 29 -5.42 -1.48 19.31
C ILE A 29 -6.85 -1.28 19.86
N PRO A 30 -7.02 -0.61 21.00
CA PRO A 30 -8.35 -0.27 21.50
C PRO A 30 -8.95 0.87 20.67
N ILE A 31 -10.14 0.64 20.10
CA ILE A 31 -10.90 1.67 19.39
C ILE A 31 -12.01 2.25 20.27
N GLY A 32 -12.55 1.44 21.18
CA GLY A 32 -13.58 1.87 22.11
C GLY A 32 -13.87 0.84 23.19
N LYS A 33 -14.94 1.08 23.96
CA LYS A 33 -15.43 0.17 24.99
C LYS A 33 -16.80 -0.40 24.58
N ILE A 34 -17.11 -1.63 24.99
CA ILE A 34 -18.39 -2.29 24.68
C ILE A 34 -19.59 -1.42 25.10
N ASN A 35 -19.53 -0.74 26.25
CA ASN A 35 -20.61 0.13 26.72
C ASN A 35 -20.81 1.41 25.88
N GLN A 36 -19.78 1.83 25.12
CA GLN A 36 -19.90 2.93 24.15
C GLN A 36 -20.47 2.43 22.81
N PHE A 37 -20.29 1.15 22.51
CA PHE A 37 -20.74 0.50 21.27
C PHE A 37 -21.68 -0.67 21.60
N PRO A 38 -22.91 -0.40 22.10
CA PRO A 38 -23.84 -1.45 22.55
C PRO A 38 -24.29 -2.40 21.43
N TYR A 39 -23.99 -2.09 20.17
CA TYR A 39 -24.27 -2.92 19.00
C TYR A 39 -23.00 -3.38 18.27
N GLY A 40 -21.84 -3.27 18.91
CA GLY A 40 -20.54 -3.60 18.32
C GLY A 40 -20.20 -2.75 17.08
N TRP A 41 -19.49 -3.35 16.13
CA TRP A 41 -18.90 -2.66 14.98
C TRP A 41 -19.88 -2.21 13.88
N ARG A 42 -21.00 -2.92 13.65
CA ARG A 42 -21.92 -2.67 12.53
C ARG A 42 -21.19 -2.39 11.21
N LYS A 43 -21.35 -1.18 10.64
CA LYS A 43 -20.72 -0.75 9.38
C LYS A 43 -19.25 -0.32 9.55
N ALA A 44 -18.78 -0.06 10.77
CA ALA A 44 -17.37 0.29 11.02
C ALA A 44 -16.44 -0.89 10.70
N ALA A 45 -16.92 -2.13 10.84
CA ALA A 45 -16.25 -3.35 10.35
C ALA A 45 -16.17 -3.44 8.80
N LYS A 46 -16.43 -2.35 8.06
CA LYS A 46 -16.08 -2.22 6.63
C LYS A 46 -14.74 -1.52 6.40
N GLY A 47 -14.04 -1.14 7.47
CA GLY A 47 -12.66 -0.67 7.43
C GLY A 47 -12.50 0.84 7.33
N ARG A 48 -13.27 1.57 6.51
CA ARG A 48 -12.99 2.99 6.19
C ARG A 48 -12.81 3.92 7.40
N THR A 49 -13.61 3.79 8.45
CA THR A 49 -13.49 4.63 9.66
C THR A 49 -12.25 4.29 10.46
N VAL A 50 -12.00 2.99 10.67
CA VAL A 50 -10.86 2.51 11.44
C VAL A 50 -9.55 2.66 10.67
N TRP A 51 -9.61 2.64 9.34
CA TRP A 51 -8.47 2.79 8.46
C TRP A 51 -7.68 4.07 8.74
N ARG A 52 -8.35 5.22 8.89
CA ARG A 52 -7.66 6.49 9.16
C ARG A 52 -6.94 6.50 10.50
N ILE A 53 -7.51 5.87 11.52
CA ILE A 53 -6.84 5.69 12.81
C ILE A 53 -5.65 4.74 12.67
N LEU A 54 -5.82 3.65 11.93
CA LEU A 54 -4.79 2.64 11.72
C LEU A 54 -3.59 3.20 10.95
N GLU A 55 -3.84 4.01 9.92
CA GLU A 55 -2.83 4.70 9.13
C GLU A 55 -1.96 5.58 10.02
N GLU A 56 -2.58 6.42 10.86
CA GLU A 56 -1.89 7.24 11.86
C GLU A 56 -1.07 6.40 12.85
N ILE A 57 -1.64 5.29 13.35
CA ILE A 57 -0.91 4.40 14.26
C ILE A 57 0.33 3.83 13.56
N ILE A 58 0.22 3.41 12.31
CA ILE A 58 1.32 2.83 11.53
C ILE A 58 2.39 3.89 11.25
N THR A 59 1.99 5.03 10.70
CA THR A 59 2.91 6.09 10.27
C THR A 59 3.62 6.72 11.46
N GLN A 60 2.89 7.09 12.51
CA GLN A 60 3.48 7.70 13.70
C GLN A 60 4.43 6.75 14.43
N ASN A 61 4.11 5.46 14.54
CA ASN A 61 5.05 4.52 15.17
C ASN A 61 6.32 4.32 14.33
N LEU A 62 6.19 4.26 13.00
CA LEU A 62 7.35 4.21 12.11
C LEU A 62 8.20 5.48 12.24
N GLU A 63 7.61 6.67 12.25
CA GLU A 63 8.33 7.94 12.43
C GLU A 63 8.97 8.05 13.82
N TYR A 64 8.23 7.72 14.88
CA TYR A 64 8.71 7.84 16.26
C TYR A 64 9.82 6.86 16.60
N LYS A 65 9.81 5.65 15.99
CA LYS A 65 10.72 4.55 16.31
C LYS A 65 11.46 3.99 15.09
N TYR A 66 11.71 4.81 14.08
CA TYR A 66 12.31 4.34 12.81
C TYR A 66 13.60 3.52 13.01
N GLN A 67 14.47 3.93 13.94
CA GLN A 67 15.71 3.21 14.25
C GLN A 67 15.46 1.81 14.84
N TYR A 68 14.44 1.67 15.70
CA TYR A 68 14.03 0.37 16.24
C TYR A 68 13.58 -0.60 15.14
N PHE A 69 13.00 -0.05 14.08
CA PHE A 69 12.55 -0.80 12.90
C PHE A 69 13.63 -0.97 11.81
N ASN A 70 14.90 -0.69 12.15
CA ASN A 70 16.05 -0.75 11.24
C ASN A 70 15.89 0.15 9.99
N LEU A 71 15.32 1.33 10.20
CA LEU A 71 15.23 2.40 9.21
C LEU A 71 16.21 3.52 9.59
N THR A 72 16.64 4.30 8.61
CA THR A 72 17.50 5.49 8.82
C THR A 72 16.71 6.79 8.73
N SER A 73 15.57 6.80 8.05
CA SER A 73 14.59 7.88 8.10
C SER A 73 13.19 7.37 7.71
N VAL A 74 12.18 8.11 8.16
CA VAL A 74 10.77 8.00 7.75
C VAL A 74 10.25 9.42 7.58
N GLU A 75 9.60 9.71 6.46
CA GLU A 75 8.94 10.97 6.16
C GLU A 75 7.51 10.67 5.69
N VAL A 76 6.50 11.12 6.42
CA VAL A 76 5.09 11.02 6.00
C VAL A 76 4.78 12.09 4.95
N SER A 77 3.98 11.72 3.95
CA SER A 77 3.53 12.68 2.95
C SER A 77 2.58 13.70 3.58
N SER A 78 2.86 14.99 3.34
CA SER A 78 2.01 16.09 3.79
C SER A 78 0.77 16.31 2.91
N SER A 79 0.64 15.56 1.81
CA SER A 79 -0.41 15.74 0.80
C SER A 79 -1.36 14.55 0.75
N GLU A 80 -2.66 14.81 0.95
CA GLU A 80 -3.75 13.83 0.80
C GLU A 80 -3.88 13.25 -0.62
N ILE A 81 -3.28 13.91 -1.62
CA ILE A 81 -3.32 13.47 -3.03
C ILE A 81 -1.99 12.86 -3.50
N SER A 82 -1.06 12.61 -2.57
CA SER A 82 0.22 11.96 -2.84
C SER A 82 0.05 10.55 -3.40
N VAL A 83 1.03 10.10 -4.18
CA VAL A 83 1.08 8.73 -4.75
C VAL A 83 1.50 7.70 -3.68
N TYR A 84 2.21 8.16 -2.66
CA TYR A 84 2.71 7.38 -1.53
C TYR A 84 2.29 8.04 -0.21
N ASP A 85 2.21 7.24 0.86
CA ASP A 85 1.85 7.73 2.19
C ASP A 85 3.10 8.01 3.03
N ILE A 86 4.14 7.18 2.88
CA ILE A 86 5.43 7.37 3.55
C ILE A 86 6.60 7.17 2.59
N LYS A 87 7.71 7.83 2.91
CA LYS A 87 9.01 7.66 2.28
C LYS A 87 10.01 7.22 3.36
N ILE A 88 10.74 6.13 3.12
CA ILE A 88 11.65 5.54 4.10
C ILE A 88 13.05 5.35 3.52
N ARG A 89 14.06 5.32 4.39
CA ARG A 89 15.43 4.89 4.06
C ARG A 89 15.88 3.76 4.97
N MET A 90 16.81 2.95 4.48
CA MET A 90 17.37 1.80 5.20
C MET A 90 18.90 1.84 5.18
N PRO A 91 19.60 1.25 6.19
CA PRO A 91 21.06 1.37 6.33
C PRO A 91 21.91 0.94 5.11
N ASP A 92 21.42 0.04 4.25
CA ASP A 92 22.18 -0.50 3.11
C ASP A 92 21.53 -0.18 1.75
N ILE A 93 20.57 0.75 1.72
CA ILE A 93 19.87 1.16 0.51
C ILE A 93 19.99 2.67 0.41
N ASP A 94 20.86 3.13 -0.48
CA ASP A 94 21.19 4.54 -0.68
C ASP A 94 20.17 5.26 -1.58
N GLU A 95 18.89 4.94 -1.39
CA GLU A 95 17.78 5.47 -2.19
C GLU A 95 16.52 5.63 -1.35
N ASP A 96 15.69 6.60 -1.73
CA ASP A 96 14.36 6.77 -1.14
C ASP A 96 13.43 5.63 -1.57
N ILE A 97 12.79 5.00 -0.59
CA ILE A 97 11.80 3.95 -0.81
C ILE A 97 10.42 4.52 -0.48
N PHE A 98 9.51 4.46 -1.43
CA PHE A 98 8.16 4.99 -1.29
C PHE A 98 7.19 3.86 -0.96
N VAL A 99 6.26 4.12 -0.04
CA VAL A 99 5.30 3.12 0.41
C VAL A 99 3.91 3.72 0.47
N ASN A 100 2.95 3.01 -0.12
CA ASN A 100 1.53 3.22 0.08
C ASN A 100 1.01 2.18 1.08
N VAL A 101 0.34 2.62 2.13
CA VAL A 101 -0.22 1.81 3.20
C VAL A 101 -1.68 1.54 2.84
N LYS A 102 -2.11 0.28 2.93
CA LYS A 102 -3.51 -0.13 2.76
C LYS A 102 -3.93 -1.06 3.89
N SER A 103 -5.24 -1.22 4.07
CA SER A 103 -5.80 -2.26 4.94
C SER A 103 -6.76 -3.17 4.20
N SER A 104 -6.84 -4.42 4.66
CA SER A 104 -7.85 -5.38 4.24
C SER A 104 -8.35 -6.16 5.45
N ILE A 105 -9.64 -6.47 5.46
CA ILE A 105 -10.23 -7.24 6.56
C ILE A 105 -9.90 -8.72 6.37
N GLN A 106 -9.54 -9.39 7.46
CA GLN A 106 -9.27 -10.83 7.45
C GLN A 106 -10.47 -11.60 6.90
N GLY A 107 -10.21 -12.56 6.01
CA GLY A 107 -11.25 -13.40 5.38
C GLY A 107 -12.12 -12.69 4.33
N ARG A 108 -11.87 -11.41 4.03
CA ARG A 108 -12.59 -10.71 2.96
C ARG A 108 -12.22 -11.30 1.59
N LYS A 109 -13.23 -11.55 0.76
CA LYS A 109 -13.04 -11.97 -0.64
C LYS A 109 -12.19 -10.96 -1.41
N ASN A 110 -11.34 -11.46 -2.31
CA ASN A 110 -10.56 -10.61 -3.21
C ASN A 110 -11.49 -9.78 -4.11
N SER A 111 -11.23 -8.47 -4.16
CA SER A 111 -11.86 -7.50 -5.04
C SER A 111 -10.79 -6.70 -5.78
N LYS A 112 -11.16 -6.10 -6.92
CA LYS A 112 -10.30 -5.10 -7.56
C LYS A 112 -10.36 -3.82 -6.73
N ASP A 113 -9.28 -3.56 -6.02
CA ASP A 113 -9.16 -2.41 -5.12
C ASP A 113 -8.34 -1.30 -5.80
N ASP A 114 -8.66 -0.05 -5.47
CA ASP A 114 -7.92 1.11 -5.98
C ASP A 114 -6.52 1.16 -5.36
N LEU A 115 -5.50 1.19 -6.22
CA LEU A 115 -4.10 1.26 -5.80
C LEU A 115 -3.60 2.70 -5.78
N SER A 116 -3.73 3.40 -6.91
CA SER A 116 -3.34 4.81 -7.08
C SER A 116 -4.06 5.41 -8.28
N LYS A 117 -4.03 6.74 -8.44
CA LYS A 117 -4.44 7.40 -9.68
C LYS A 117 -3.40 7.13 -10.77
N ALA A 118 -3.81 6.64 -11.93
CA ALA A 118 -2.87 6.27 -13.00
C ALA A 118 -2.04 7.47 -13.49
N GLU A 119 -2.64 8.65 -13.65
CA GLU A 119 -1.91 9.85 -14.09
C GLU A 119 -0.85 10.28 -13.08
N GLY A 120 -1.20 10.40 -11.80
CA GLY A 120 -0.23 10.76 -10.77
C GLY A 120 0.91 9.74 -10.65
N LEU A 121 0.61 8.45 -10.84
CA LEU A 121 1.63 7.40 -10.85
C LEU A 121 2.56 7.49 -12.07
N ILE A 122 2.03 7.82 -13.25
CA ILE A 122 2.83 8.07 -14.46
C ILE A 122 3.75 9.27 -14.23
N ASP A 123 3.23 10.38 -13.71
CA ASP A 123 4.02 11.59 -13.45
C ASP A 123 5.12 11.31 -12.41
N PHE A 124 4.78 10.58 -11.34
CA PHE A 124 5.72 10.15 -10.31
C PHE A 124 6.93 9.39 -10.88
N TYR A 125 6.72 8.53 -11.88
CA TYR A 125 7.80 7.78 -12.52
C TYR A 125 8.48 8.53 -13.67
N ASN A 126 7.81 9.49 -14.29
CA ASN A 126 8.43 10.36 -15.29
C ASN A 126 9.44 11.33 -14.65
N GLU A 127 9.18 11.77 -13.41
CA GLU A 127 10.14 12.55 -12.64
C GLU A 127 11.43 11.77 -12.35
N ASP A 128 11.29 10.50 -11.97
CA ASP A 128 12.41 9.59 -11.77
C ASP A 128 11.96 8.12 -11.90
N SER A 129 12.39 7.48 -12.98
CA SER A 129 12.04 6.10 -13.31
C SER A 129 12.67 5.05 -12.37
N SER A 130 13.68 5.44 -11.58
CA SER A 130 14.37 4.55 -10.63
C SER A 130 13.66 4.44 -9.28
N ARG A 131 12.66 5.30 -9.02
CA ARG A 131 11.88 5.33 -7.77
C ARG A 131 11.27 3.97 -7.45
N LYS A 132 11.28 3.61 -6.18
CA LYS A 132 10.85 2.28 -5.72
C LYS A 132 9.59 2.42 -4.88
N LEU A 133 8.43 2.12 -5.48
CA LEU A 133 7.14 2.23 -4.83
C LEU A 133 6.57 0.84 -4.48
N PHE A 134 6.20 0.68 -3.21
CA PHE A 134 5.61 -0.54 -2.69
C PHE A 134 4.22 -0.27 -2.11
N ILE A 135 3.36 -1.28 -2.18
CA ILE A 135 2.06 -1.31 -1.54
C ILE A 135 2.17 -2.26 -0.35
N VAL A 136 2.03 -1.72 0.86
CA VAL A 136 1.99 -2.50 2.09
C VAL A 136 0.54 -2.61 2.53
N THR A 137 0.01 -3.83 2.55
CA THR A 137 -1.37 -4.09 2.96
C THR A 137 -1.41 -4.79 4.30
N PHE A 138 -1.97 -4.13 5.31
CA PHE A 138 -2.16 -4.69 6.64
C PHE A 138 -3.50 -5.43 6.74
N ILE A 139 -3.46 -6.66 7.22
CA ILE A 139 -4.65 -7.49 7.43
C ILE A 139 -5.16 -7.24 8.84
N ILE A 140 -6.41 -6.78 8.93
CA ILE A 140 -7.04 -6.41 10.19
C ILE A 140 -8.12 -7.38 10.61
N ASN A 141 -8.15 -7.68 11.90
CA ASN A 141 -9.20 -8.43 12.55
C ASN A 141 -9.94 -7.53 13.55
N PHE A 142 -11.26 -7.57 13.53
CA PHE A 142 -12.11 -6.83 14.46
C PHE A 142 -12.56 -7.77 15.58
N LYS A 143 -12.30 -7.41 16.84
CA LYS A 143 -12.66 -8.23 18.00
C LYS A 143 -13.93 -7.72 18.68
N GLU A 144 -14.64 -8.61 19.36
CA GLU A 144 -15.92 -8.28 20.03
C GLU A 144 -15.76 -7.28 21.19
N ASN A 145 -14.57 -7.21 21.80
CA ASN A 145 -14.22 -6.27 22.86
C ASN A 145 -13.93 -4.83 22.36
N MET A 146 -14.30 -4.49 21.12
CA MET A 146 -14.09 -3.18 20.48
C MET A 146 -12.62 -2.79 20.30
N THR A 147 -11.76 -3.79 20.15
CA THR A 147 -10.38 -3.63 19.71
C THR A 147 -10.18 -4.19 18.30
N ILE A 148 -9.10 -3.79 17.66
CA ILE A 148 -8.63 -4.39 16.42
C ILE A 148 -7.24 -4.96 16.61
N GLU A 149 -6.89 -5.92 15.78
CA GLU A 149 -5.55 -6.48 15.70
C GLU A 149 -5.09 -6.47 14.25
N ILE A 150 -3.83 -6.14 14.04
CA ILE A 150 -3.16 -6.35 12.75
C ILE A 150 -2.58 -7.76 12.78
N VAL A 151 -3.16 -8.68 12.02
CA VAL A 151 -2.79 -10.11 12.08
C VAL A 151 -1.68 -10.46 11.09
N ASP A 152 -1.58 -9.72 9.98
CA ASP A 152 -0.54 -9.93 8.99
C ASP A 152 -0.31 -8.70 8.10
N CYS A 153 0.67 -8.77 7.21
CA CYS A 153 0.80 -7.82 6.11
C CYS A 153 1.30 -8.48 4.83
N TYR A 154 1.05 -7.82 3.70
CA TYR A 154 1.63 -8.15 2.40
C TYR A 154 2.40 -6.95 1.87
N VAL A 155 3.51 -7.19 1.18
CA VAL A 155 4.30 -6.14 0.52
C VAL A 155 4.40 -6.47 -0.95
N MET A 156 3.83 -5.63 -1.80
CA MET A 156 3.84 -5.79 -3.25
C MET A 156 4.55 -4.59 -3.89
N PRO A 157 5.65 -4.78 -4.64
CA PRO A 157 6.16 -3.74 -5.51
C PRO A 157 5.06 -3.36 -6.50
N ILE A 158 4.76 -2.06 -6.65
CA ILE A 158 3.65 -1.65 -7.54
C ILE A 158 3.90 -2.11 -8.97
N ALA A 159 5.17 -2.11 -9.38
CA ALA A 159 5.59 -2.60 -10.68
C ALA A 159 5.20 -4.07 -10.90
N TRP A 160 5.07 -4.88 -9.86
CA TRP A 160 4.88 -6.34 -10.01
C TRP A 160 3.41 -6.79 -9.97
N ILE A 161 2.44 -5.88 -9.87
CA ILE A 161 1.01 -6.26 -9.87
C ILE A 161 0.63 -6.96 -11.19
N PRO A 162 0.06 -8.18 -11.19
CA PRO A 162 -0.14 -8.90 -12.45
C PRO A 162 -1.23 -8.26 -13.34
N ASP A 163 -2.19 -7.55 -12.73
CA ASP A 163 -3.33 -6.94 -13.41
C ASP A 163 -3.21 -5.41 -13.49
N ILE A 164 -2.44 -4.91 -14.46
CA ILE A 164 -2.40 -3.48 -14.77
C ILE A 164 -3.69 -3.08 -15.49
N TYR A 165 -4.69 -2.66 -14.70
CA TYR A 165 -5.98 -2.22 -15.19
C TYR A 165 -6.31 -0.82 -14.67
N VAL A 166 -6.55 0.12 -15.58
CA VAL A 166 -7.01 1.47 -15.25
C VAL A 166 -8.52 1.56 -15.47
N ASN A 167 -9.26 1.90 -14.43
CA ASN A 167 -10.72 1.95 -14.49
C ASN A 167 -11.21 3.26 -15.15
N PRO A 168 -11.87 3.19 -16.34
CA PRO A 168 -12.32 4.39 -17.05
C PRO A 168 -13.46 5.13 -16.35
N SER A 169 -14.19 4.47 -15.45
CA SER A 169 -15.38 5.03 -14.80
C SER A 169 -15.10 5.51 -13.36
N ASN A 170 -13.95 5.16 -12.79
CA ASN A 170 -13.55 5.52 -11.43
C ASN A 170 -12.31 6.42 -11.44
N ASN A 171 -12.45 7.61 -12.04
CA ASN A 171 -11.42 8.65 -12.08
C ASN A 171 -10.04 8.21 -12.59
N GLY A 172 -9.94 7.14 -13.38
CA GLY A 172 -8.67 6.65 -13.90
C GLY A 172 -7.78 6.00 -12.84
N ASN A 173 -8.36 5.40 -11.80
CA ASN A 173 -7.59 4.65 -10.81
C ASN A 173 -7.02 3.36 -11.42
N LEU A 174 -5.74 3.10 -11.15
CA LEU A 174 -5.12 1.79 -11.27
C LEU A 174 -5.75 0.87 -10.22
N GLN A 175 -6.27 -0.28 -10.63
CA GLN A 175 -6.89 -1.25 -9.74
C GLN A 175 -6.24 -2.62 -9.89
N SER A 176 -6.11 -3.34 -8.78
CA SER A 176 -5.63 -4.72 -8.77
C SER A 176 -6.45 -5.57 -7.79
N SER A 177 -6.64 -6.83 -8.14
CA SER A 177 -7.20 -7.87 -7.27
C SER A 177 -6.13 -8.77 -6.63
N LYS A 178 -4.87 -8.56 -7.00
CA LYS A 178 -3.73 -9.44 -6.71
C LYS A 178 -2.59 -8.78 -5.95
N TYR A 179 -2.73 -7.51 -5.60
CA TYR A 179 -1.74 -6.76 -4.81
C TYR A 179 -1.45 -7.30 -3.39
N LYS A 180 -2.21 -8.32 -2.93
CA LYS A 180 -2.03 -9.03 -1.64
C LYS A 180 -1.45 -10.45 -1.82
N GLU A 181 -1.02 -10.82 -3.02
CA GLU A 181 -0.53 -12.15 -3.38
C GLU A 181 0.82 -11.99 -4.10
N ILE A 182 1.92 -11.89 -3.35
CA ILE A 182 3.26 -11.62 -3.92
C ILE A 182 3.70 -12.72 -4.90
N GLU A 183 3.28 -13.96 -4.65
CA GLU A 183 3.55 -15.14 -5.47
C GLU A 183 2.89 -15.06 -6.85
N SER A 184 1.83 -14.25 -6.98
CA SER A 184 1.16 -13.99 -8.25
C SER A 184 1.77 -12.83 -9.04
N GLY A 185 2.77 -12.14 -8.47
CA GLY A 185 3.40 -10.98 -9.07
C GLY A 185 4.16 -11.31 -10.34
N ILE A 186 4.08 -10.41 -11.33
CA ILE A 186 4.89 -10.47 -12.55
C ILE A 186 6.10 -9.59 -12.35
N GLN A 187 7.27 -10.20 -12.14
CA GLN A 187 8.52 -9.45 -12.00
C GLN A 187 8.84 -8.72 -13.30
N ARG A 188 8.97 -7.39 -13.21
CA ARG A 188 9.38 -6.52 -14.31
C ARG A 188 10.05 -5.27 -13.76
N THR A 189 10.77 -4.57 -14.63
CA THR A 189 11.38 -3.28 -14.31
C THR A 189 10.32 -2.18 -14.23
N ASN A 190 10.65 -1.07 -13.58
CA ASN A 190 9.82 0.12 -13.56
C ASN A 190 9.48 0.61 -14.97
N LEU A 191 10.46 0.61 -15.89
CA LEU A 191 10.23 1.02 -17.28
C LEU A 191 9.16 0.17 -17.97
N GLN A 192 9.24 -1.16 -17.84
CA GLN A 192 8.24 -2.07 -18.39
C GLN A 192 6.85 -1.82 -17.78
N PHE A 193 6.80 -1.61 -16.46
CA PHE A 193 5.55 -1.27 -15.77
C PHE A 193 4.95 0.04 -16.26
N ILE A 194 5.75 1.10 -16.43
CA ILE A 194 5.29 2.43 -16.87
C ILE A 194 4.73 2.35 -18.28
N GLU A 195 5.39 1.65 -19.20
CA GLU A 195 4.89 1.43 -20.56
C GLU A 195 3.52 0.76 -20.57
N GLU A 196 3.34 -0.31 -19.79
CA GLU A 196 2.04 -0.97 -19.65
C GLU A 196 0.98 -0.07 -19.00
N LEU A 197 1.36 0.72 -17.99
CA LEU A 197 0.45 1.66 -17.32
C LEU A 197 -0.02 2.78 -18.26
N ILE A 198 0.87 3.35 -19.07
CA ILE A 198 0.53 4.36 -20.09
C ILE A 198 -0.44 3.79 -21.12
N ASN A 199 -0.21 2.56 -21.57
CA ASN A 199 -1.10 1.88 -22.50
C ASN A 199 -2.48 1.64 -21.88
N ALA A 200 -2.53 1.13 -20.65
CA ALA A 200 -3.78 0.89 -19.91
C ALA A 200 -4.56 2.19 -19.67
N ASN A 201 -3.87 3.28 -19.27
CA ASN A 201 -4.48 4.59 -19.06
C ASN A 201 -5.03 5.19 -20.36
N SER A 202 -4.28 5.08 -21.46
CA SER A 202 -4.70 5.54 -22.79
C SER A 202 -5.95 4.80 -23.27
N PHE A 203 -6.01 3.47 -23.06
CA PHE A 203 -7.20 2.67 -23.36
C PHE A 203 -8.40 3.09 -22.50
N ALA A 204 -8.20 3.32 -21.20
CA ALA A 204 -9.25 3.79 -20.30
C ALA A 204 -9.80 5.16 -20.74
N LYS A 205 -8.93 6.11 -21.12
CA LYS A 205 -9.31 7.43 -21.66
C LYS A 205 -10.14 7.30 -22.95
N LYS A 206 -9.73 6.44 -23.89
CA LYS A 206 -10.51 6.17 -25.11
C LYS A 206 -11.89 5.59 -24.80
N LYS A 207 -11.98 4.61 -23.90
CA LYS A 207 -13.26 4.04 -23.46
C LYS A 207 -14.18 5.06 -22.80
N LYS A 208 -13.63 5.99 -22.01
CA LYS A 208 -14.40 7.08 -21.38
C LYS A 208 -14.97 8.04 -22.44
N LYS A 209 -14.16 8.40 -23.44
CA LYS A 209 -14.60 9.24 -24.56
C LYS A 209 -15.72 8.60 -25.38
N ASN A 210 -15.65 7.30 -25.66
CA ASN A 210 -16.67 6.60 -26.45
C ASN A 210 -17.99 6.33 -25.70
N LYS A 211 -18.03 6.55 -24.38
CA LYS A 211 -19.26 6.47 -23.57
C LYS A 211 -19.97 7.81 -23.40
N LEU A 212 -19.28 8.91 -23.72
CA LEU A 212 -19.80 10.28 -23.74
C LEU A 212 -20.28 10.58 -25.15
#